data_AF-A0A554J7C2-F1
#
_entry.id   AF-A0A554J7C2-F1
#
_cell.length_a   1.000
_cell.length_b   1.000
_cell.length_c   1.000
_cell.angle_alpha   90.00
_cell.angle_beta   90.00
_cell.angle_gamma   90.00
#
_symmetry.space_group_name_H-M   'P 1'
#
loop_
_entity.id
_entity.type
_entity.pdbx_description
1 polymer ?
#
loop_
_entity_poly.entity_id
_entity_poly.type
_entity_poly.pdbx_seq_one_letter_code
_entity_poly.pdbx_strand_id
1 'polypeptide(L)'
;IKDNWLTKKQAEFWNTVYTKGLGEFFYKNKIDFRNRVQFPYVLNARAHSVAFPRANASLLLFGGGKDSIVSGEMLRRAKKRFSAFSVNEADGLDGLAGGILLFCFGAFGVIAYVKGLTDLAVFCAVIIGSLLAFLWFNVFPARFFMGDTGSMSLGITLGIIAMLTNSALVLPIIAFPLVLESLSVIVQVLSKKLRGKKLFLSTPIHHHFEAIGWPETKVTMRMWILAAVCASLGTILGLLGAGKLS
;
A
#
# COMPACT_ATOMS: atom_id res chain seq x y z
N ILE A 1 23.31 -31.18 13.33
CA ILE A 1 21.97 -30.54 13.40
C ILE A 1 21.78 -29.89 14.78
N LYS A 2 22.55 -28.82 15.12
CA LYS A 2 22.48 -28.18 16.45
C LYS A 2 22.69 -26.64 16.43
N ASP A 3 22.46 -25.96 15.29
CA ASP A 3 22.76 -24.52 15.15
C ASP A 3 21.56 -23.59 14.86
N ASN A 4 20.31 -24.08 14.94
CA ASN A 4 19.12 -23.30 14.56
C ASN A 4 18.32 -22.74 15.76
N TRP A 5 18.98 -22.24 16.80
CA TRP A 5 18.29 -21.63 17.95
C TRP A 5 18.31 -20.11 17.86
N LEU A 6 17.16 -19.48 18.11
CA LEU A 6 17.01 -18.02 18.12
C LEU A 6 17.84 -17.41 19.26
N THR A 7 18.46 -16.25 19.00
CA THR A 7 18.98 -15.39 20.08
C THR A 7 17.82 -14.75 20.84
N LYS A 8 18.06 -14.29 22.09
CA LYS A 8 17.04 -13.60 22.90
C LYS A 8 16.35 -12.45 22.14
N LYS A 9 17.13 -11.63 21.42
CA LYS A 9 16.60 -10.52 20.61
C LYS A 9 15.72 -11.00 19.45
N GLN A 10 16.10 -12.11 18.80
CA GLN A 10 15.31 -12.69 17.71
C GLN A 10 14.03 -13.34 18.23
N ALA A 11 14.07 -14.03 19.36
CA ALA A 11 12.86 -14.59 19.98
C ALA A 11 11.90 -13.50 20.47
N GLU A 12 12.41 -12.41 21.06
CA GLU A 12 11.59 -11.24 21.40
C GLU A 12 10.96 -10.60 20.16
N PHE A 13 11.69 -10.54 19.05
CA PHE A 13 11.16 -10.11 17.76
C PHE A 13 10.00 -11.01 17.31
N TRP A 14 10.20 -12.33 17.28
CA TRP A 14 9.17 -13.29 16.86
C TRP A 14 7.97 -13.29 17.80
N ASN A 15 8.19 -13.16 19.11
CA ASN A 15 7.12 -12.97 20.09
C ASN A 15 6.31 -11.70 19.77
N THR A 16 6.97 -10.60 19.40
CA THR A 16 6.29 -9.34 19.04
C THR A 16 5.49 -9.48 17.75
N VAL A 17 6.06 -10.11 16.71
CA VAL A 17 5.38 -10.37 15.44
C VAL A 17 4.15 -11.24 15.67
N TYR A 18 4.28 -12.30 16.45
CA TYR A 18 3.20 -13.25 16.70
C TYR A 18 2.08 -12.64 17.55
N THR A 19 2.44 -11.93 18.63
CA THR A 19 1.45 -11.32 19.53
C THR A 19 0.74 -10.13 18.91
N LYS A 20 1.44 -9.28 18.15
CA LYS A 20 0.85 -8.09 17.54
C LYS A 20 0.24 -8.35 16.16
N GLY A 21 0.78 -9.29 15.38
CA GLY A 21 0.31 -9.62 14.02
C GLY A 21 -0.94 -10.50 13.97
N LEU A 22 -1.18 -11.33 14.99
CA LEU A 22 -2.36 -12.22 15.08
C LEU A 22 -3.41 -11.73 16.09
N GLY A 23 -3.24 -10.55 16.68
CA GLY A 23 -4.12 -10.05 17.75
C GLY A 23 -5.61 -10.00 17.36
N GLU A 24 -5.92 -9.66 16.12
CA GLU A 24 -7.30 -9.61 15.61
C GLU A 24 -7.91 -11.02 15.43
N PHE A 25 -7.12 -11.99 14.98
CA PHE A 25 -7.54 -13.39 14.88
C PHE A 25 -7.87 -13.96 16.27
N PHE A 26 -7.01 -13.71 17.25
CA PHE A 26 -7.24 -14.18 18.61
C PHE A 26 -8.45 -13.50 19.26
N TYR A 27 -8.67 -12.20 19.00
CA TYR A 27 -9.85 -11.49 19.46
C TYR A 27 -11.15 -12.05 18.84
N LYS A 28 -11.20 -12.22 17.51
CA LYS A 28 -12.38 -12.76 16.81
C LYS A 28 -12.73 -14.18 17.24
N ASN A 29 -11.72 -15.00 17.54
CA ASN A 29 -11.90 -16.38 18.00
C ASN A 29 -11.99 -16.52 19.53
N LYS A 30 -12.00 -15.41 20.28
CA LYS A 30 -12.03 -15.39 21.76
C LYS A 30 -10.92 -16.24 22.41
N ILE A 31 -9.75 -16.30 21.77
CA ILE A 31 -8.59 -17.06 22.24
C ILE A 31 -7.74 -16.14 23.12
N ASP A 32 -7.59 -16.49 24.40
CA ASP A 32 -6.65 -15.79 25.27
C ASP A 32 -5.21 -16.23 24.98
N PHE A 33 -4.47 -15.35 24.32
CA PHE A 33 -3.09 -15.55 23.87
C PHE A 33 -2.06 -14.96 24.83
N ARG A 34 -2.50 -14.25 25.89
CA ARG A 34 -1.60 -13.64 26.87
C ARG A 34 -0.82 -14.78 27.56
N ASN A 35 0.48 -14.86 27.27
CA ASN A 35 1.44 -15.86 27.76
C ASN A 35 1.46 -17.25 27.11
N ARG A 36 0.71 -17.52 26.03
CA ARG A 36 0.71 -18.88 25.43
C ARG A 36 1.84 -19.16 24.44
N VAL A 37 2.41 -18.14 23.81
CA VAL A 37 3.45 -18.30 22.80
C VAL A 37 4.71 -17.55 23.21
N GLN A 38 5.72 -18.31 23.60
CA GLN A 38 7.08 -17.82 23.81
C GLN A 38 8.02 -18.63 22.94
N PHE A 39 8.66 -17.96 21.97
CA PHE A 39 9.66 -18.64 21.13
C PHE A 39 10.88 -19.02 21.98
N PRO A 40 11.33 -20.28 21.93
CA PRO A 40 12.50 -20.72 22.67
C PRO A 40 13.75 -20.00 22.14
N TYR A 41 14.67 -19.66 23.03
CA TYR A 41 15.93 -19.00 22.68
C TYR A 41 17.10 -19.52 23.50
N VAL A 42 18.31 -19.31 22.99
CA VAL A 42 19.56 -19.65 23.67
C VAL A 42 20.29 -18.36 24.04
N LEU A 43 20.71 -18.23 25.30
CA LEU A 43 21.38 -17.04 25.83
C LEU A 43 22.72 -16.74 25.14
N ASN A 44 23.42 -17.79 24.68
CA ASN A 44 24.76 -17.71 24.07
C ASN A 44 24.77 -17.97 22.56
N ALA A 45 23.63 -17.86 21.87
CA ALA A 45 23.60 -18.03 20.41
C ALA A 45 24.37 -16.88 19.73
N ARG A 46 25.31 -17.22 18.84
CA ARG A 46 25.96 -16.24 17.95
C ARG A 46 24.98 -15.92 16.83
N ALA A 47 24.59 -14.65 16.73
CA ALA A 47 23.80 -14.19 15.58
C ALA A 47 24.67 -14.29 14.32
N HIS A 48 24.29 -15.15 13.38
CA HIS A 48 24.82 -15.06 12.03
C HIS A 48 24.33 -13.73 11.43
N SER A 49 25.25 -12.78 11.27
CA SER A 49 24.94 -11.51 10.62
C SER A 49 24.78 -11.77 9.13
N VAL A 50 23.55 -12.00 8.68
CA VAL A 50 23.23 -11.91 7.25
C VAL A 50 23.39 -10.44 6.87
N ALA A 51 24.49 -10.11 6.19
CA ALA A 51 24.75 -8.77 5.71
C ALA A 51 23.78 -8.47 4.56
N PHE A 52 22.72 -7.72 4.85
CA PHE A 52 21.86 -7.20 3.79
C PHE A 52 22.60 -6.08 3.07
N PRO A 53 22.77 -6.15 1.73
CA PRO A 53 23.30 -5.04 0.97
C PRO A 53 22.50 -3.78 1.30
N ARG A 54 23.18 -2.71 1.75
CA ARG A 54 22.53 -1.43 2.00
C ARG A 54 22.19 -0.81 0.66
N ALA A 55 20.98 -1.06 0.16
CA ALA A 55 20.43 -0.28 -0.94
C ALA A 55 20.26 1.18 -0.48
N ASN A 56 20.81 2.10 -1.27
CA ASN A 56 20.56 3.54 -1.19
C ASN A 56 19.09 3.79 -1.51
N ALA A 57 18.39 4.50 -0.61
CA ALA A 57 17.00 4.95 -0.73
C ALA A 57 16.07 4.10 -1.61
N SER A 58 15.48 3.04 -1.04
CA SER A 58 14.42 2.28 -1.67
C SER A 58 13.06 2.98 -1.45
N LEU A 59 12.40 3.39 -2.54
CA LEU A 59 10.97 3.69 -2.54
C LEU A 59 10.24 2.36 -2.33
N LEU A 60 9.56 2.20 -1.19
CA LEU A 60 8.70 1.05 -0.89
C LEU A 60 7.29 1.62 -0.74
N LEU A 61 6.31 0.87 -1.18
CA LEU A 61 4.91 1.24 -0.99
C LEU A 61 4.47 0.45 0.25
N PHE A 62 4.17 1.15 1.34
CA PHE A 62 3.72 0.54 2.59
C PHE A 62 2.22 0.37 2.51
N GLY A 63 1.70 -0.87 2.49
CA GLY A 63 0.27 -1.15 2.61
C GLY A 63 -0.21 -1.00 4.06
N GLY A 64 -1.08 -0.05 4.39
CA GLY A 64 -1.54 0.25 5.75
C GLY A 64 -2.55 -0.73 6.32
N GLY A 65 -2.10 -1.97 6.47
CA GLY A 65 -2.60 -2.91 7.47
C GLY A 65 -1.69 -2.99 8.70
N LYS A 66 -1.97 -3.93 9.60
CA LYS A 66 -1.16 -4.27 10.78
C LYS A 66 0.33 -4.52 10.48
N ASP A 67 0.66 -4.97 9.27
CA ASP A 67 2.01 -5.23 8.81
C ASP A 67 2.82 -3.95 8.56
N SER A 68 2.16 -2.82 8.31
CA SER A 68 2.81 -1.51 8.22
C SER A 68 3.17 -0.93 9.58
N ILE A 69 2.44 -1.26 10.64
CA ILE A 69 2.81 -0.88 12.01
C ILE A 69 4.08 -1.64 12.40
N VAL A 70 4.12 -2.95 12.15
CA VAL A 70 5.29 -3.79 12.45
C VAL A 70 6.49 -3.36 11.58
N SER A 71 6.31 -3.21 10.28
CA SER A 71 7.38 -2.78 9.36
C SER A 71 7.87 -1.36 9.67
N GLY A 72 6.97 -0.44 10.04
CA GLY A 72 7.31 0.91 10.47
C GLY A 72 8.10 0.93 11.78
N GLU A 73 7.74 0.08 12.76
CA GLU A 73 8.49 -0.11 14.01
C GLU A 73 9.88 -0.69 13.74
N MET A 74 10.01 -1.65 12.83
CA MET A 74 11.28 -2.25 12.43
C MET A 74 12.19 -1.28 11.67
N LEU A 75 11.63 -0.46 10.77
CA LEU A 75 12.39 0.56 10.04
C LEU A 75 12.78 1.74 10.93
N ARG A 76 11.95 2.13 11.89
CA ARG A 76 12.29 3.13 12.91
C ARG A 76 13.49 2.68 13.74
N ARG A 77 13.56 1.39 14.08
CA ARG A 77 14.74 0.78 14.74
C ARG A 77 15.97 0.76 13.82
N ALA A 78 15.79 0.75 12.49
CA ALA A 78 16.87 0.73 11.50
C ALA A 78 17.39 2.12 11.06
N LYS A 79 16.86 3.24 11.57
CA LYS A 79 17.28 4.63 11.24
C LYS A 79 17.38 4.96 9.73
N LYS A 80 16.51 4.41 8.87
CA LYS A 80 16.45 4.78 7.44
C LYS A 80 15.37 5.83 7.14
N ARG A 81 15.65 6.73 6.18
CA ARG A 81 14.76 7.79 5.69
C ARG A 81 14.00 7.28 4.45
N PHE A 82 12.71 7.55 4.35
CA PHE A 82 11.83 6.81 3.45
C PHE A 82 10.58 7.61 3.03
N SER A 83 10.06 7.33 1.82
CA SER A 83 8.80 7.82 1.28
C SER A 83 7.90 6.62 0.92
N ALA A 84 6.73 6.51 1.55
CA ALA A 84 5.74 5.47 1.28
C ALA A 84 4.44 6.07 0.78
N PHE A 85 3.81 5.36 -0.16
CA PHE A 85 2.38 5.49 -0.44
C PHE A 85 1.73 4.13 -0.20
N SER A 86 0.52 4.16 0.33
CA SER A 86 -0.27 2.97 0.59
C SER A 86 -1.45 2.87 -0.35
N VAL A 87 -1.52 1.73 -1.06
CA VAL A 87 -2.69 1.35 -1.86
C VAL A 87 -3.70 0.56 -1.02
N ASN A 88 -3.26 -0.01 0.11
CA ASN A 88 -4.11 -0.84 0.96
C ASN A 88 -5.21 -0.04 1.66
N GLU A 89 -4.95 1.22 1.98
CA GLU A 89 -5.90 2.11 2.62
C GLU A 89 -7.12 2.35 1.72
N ALA A 90 -6.94 2.34 0.40
CA ALA A 90 -8.04 2.52 -0.54
C ALA A 90 -8.89 1.26 -0.74
N ASP A 91 -8.48 0.09 -0.21
CA ASP A 91 -9.22 -1.18 -0.28
C ASP A 91 -10.26 -1.30 0.86
N GLY A 92 -10.53 -0.19 1.57
CA GLY A 92 -11.51 -0.11 2.66
C GLY A 92 -12.96 0.02 2.21
N LEU A 93 -13.22 0.26 0.91
CA LEU A 93 -14.56 0.34 0.32
C LEU A 93 -14.68 -0.47 -0.98
N ASP A 94 -15.87 -0.99 -1.21
CA ASP A 94 -16.25 -1.78 -2.38
C ASP A 94 -15.98 -1.00 -3.68
N GLY A 95 -15.14 -1.57 -4.56
CA GLY A 95 -14.78 -1.00 -5.85
C GLY A 95 -13.77 0.15 -5.81
N LEU A 96 -13.40 0.68 -4.63
CA LEU A 96 -12.58 1.89 -4.54
C LEU A 96 -11.15 1.67 -5.05
N ALA A 97 -10.38 0.77 -4.42
CA ALA A 97 -8.99 0.49 -4.82
C ALA A 97 -8.89 -0.01 -6.27
N GLY A 98 -9.70 -1.00 -6.64
CA GLY A 98 -9.63 -1.61 -7.97
C GLY A 98 -9.95 -0.60 -9.08
N GLY A 99 -10.93 0.29 -8.88
CA GLY A 99 -11.28 1.30 -9.86
C GLY A 99 -10.23 2.40 -10.01
N ILE A 100 -9.64 2.85 -8.90
CA ILE A 100 -8.53 3.81 -8.96
C ILE A 100 -7.33 3.19 -9.71
N LEU A 101 -6.99 1.94 -9.39
CA LEU A 101 -5.89 1.22 -10.05
C LEU A 101 -6.16 0.99 -11.54
N LEU A 102 -7.40 0.70 -11.92
CA LEU A 102 -7.81 0.55 -13.33
C LEU A 102 -7.41 1.79 -14.14
N PHE A 103 -7.74 2.99 -13.66
CA PHE A 103 -7.36 4.23 -14.33
C PHE A 103 -5.85 4.49 -14.31
N CYS A 104 -5.16 4.15 -13.21
CA CYS A 104 -3.71 4.31 -13.10
C CYS A 104 -2.96 3.42 -14.11
N PHE A 105 -3.31 2.13 -14.20
CA PHE A 105 -2.72 1.22 -15.18
C PHE A 105 -3.09 1.62 -16.62
N GLY A 106 -4.30 2.14 -16.84
CA GLY A 106 -4.68 2.73 -18.13
C GLY A 106 -3.75 3.87 -18.55
N ALA A 107 -3.53 4.83 -17.66
CA ALA A 107 -2.64 5.95 -17.90
C ALA A 107 -1.20 5.53 -18.23
N PHE A 108 -0.62 4.63 -17.42
CA PHE A 108 0.73 4.13 -17.67
C PHE A 108 0.83 3.21 -18.88
N GLY A 109 -0.22 2.47 -19.22
CA GLY A 109 -0.29 1.68 -20.44
C GLY A 109 -0.21 2.56 -21.68
N VAL A 110 -0.93 3.69 -21.70
CA VAL A 110 -0.85 4.68 -22.79
C VAL A 110 0.54 5.30 -22.86
N ILE A 111 1.12 5.72 -21.73
CA ILE A 111 2.48 6.28 -21.68
C ILE A 111 3.50 5.27 -22.21
N ALA A 112 3.42 4.01 -21.78
CA ALA A 112 4.31 2.94 -22.21
C ALA A 112 4.20 2.71 -23.73
N TYR A 113 2.98 2.66 -24.26
CA TYR A 113 2.73 2.49 -25.69
C TYR A 113 3.36 3.61 -26.54
N VAL A 114 3.14 4.87 -26.15
CA VAL A 114 3.70 6.02 -26.88
C VAL A 114 5.24 6.06 -26.80
N LYS A 115 5.83 5.56 -25.71
CA LYS A 115 7.29 5.43 -25.56
C LYS A 115 7.88 4.22 -26.31
N GLY A 116 7.07 3.45 -27.04
CA GLY A 116 7.52 2.25 -27.75
C GLY A 116 7.78 1.03 -26.86
N LEU A 117 7.38 1.08 -25.58
CA LEU A 117 7.52 -0.02 -24.62
C LEU A 117 6.30 -0.96 -24.73
N THR A 118 6.18 -1.65 -25.86
CA THR A 118 5.01 -2.48 -26.20
C THR A 118 4.74 -3.59 -25.19
N ASP A 119 5.79 -4.27 -24.72
CA ASP A 119 5.65 -5.36 -23.74
C ASP A 119 5.04 -4.85 -22.42
N LEU A 120 5.43 -3.66 -22.01
CA LEU A 120 4.93 -3.02 -20.79
C LEU A 120 3.49 -2.51 -20.97
N ALA A 121 3.15 -2.02 -22.16
CA ALA A 121 1.78 -1.63 -22.50
C ALA A 121 0.84 -2.83 -22.52
N VAL A 122 1.26 -3.96 -23.10
CA VAL A 122 0.50 -5.23 -23.09
C VAL A 122 0.34 -5.73 -21.65
N PHE A 123 1.39 -5.68 -20.83
CA PHE A 123 1.30 -6.06 -19.42
C PHE A 123 0.29 -5.19 -18.66
N CYS A 124 0.26 -3.88 -18.88
CA CYS A 124 -0.77 -2.99 -18.33
C CYS A 124 -2.17 -3.41 -18.80
N ALA A 125 -2.34 -3.74 -20.08
CA ALA A 125 -3.62 -4.16 -20.64
C ALA A 125 -4.14 -5.47 -20.01
N VAL A 126 -3.26 -6.44 -19.73
CA VAL A 126 -3.61 -7.68 -19.01
C VAL A 126 -4.07 -7.37 -17.59
N ILE A 127 -3.38 -6.50 -16.88
CA ILE A 127 -3.79 -6.07 -15.53
C ILE A 127 -5.14 -5.37 -15.56
N ILE A 128 -5.37 -4.47 -16.51
CA ILE A 128 -6.66 -3.79 -16.70
C ILE A 128 -7.77 -4.82 -16.95
N GLY A 129 -7.54 -5.82 -17.81
CA GLY A 129 -8.51 -6.89 -18.05
C GLY A 129 -8.83 -7.70 -16.79
N SER A 130 -7.82 -8.05 -16.01
CA SER A 130 -8.00 -8.73 -14.71
C SER A 130 -8.75 -7.86 -13.70
N LEU A 131 -8.43 -6.56 -13.63
CA LEU A 131 -9.10 -5.59 -12.76
C LEU A 131 -10.57 -5.37 -13.16
N LEU A 132 -10.90 -5.33 -14.45
CA LEU A 132 -12.29 -5.23 -14.92
C LEU A 132 -13.10 -6.45 -14.50
N ALA A 133 -12.54 -7.65 -14.67
CA ALA A 133 -13.19 -8.89 -14.23
C ALA A 133 -13.38 -8.92 -12.71
N PHE A 134 -12.39 -8.46 -11.94
CA PHE A 134 -12.49 -8.31 -10.49
C PHE A 134 -13.57 -7.29 -10.09
N LEU A 135 -13.55 -6.09 -10.70
CA LEU A 135 -14.51 -5.01 -10.43
C LEU A 135 -15.95 -5.44 -10.67
N TRP A 136 -16.20 -6.26 -11.69
CA TRP A 136 -17.54 -6.80 -11.96
C TRP A 136 -18.17 -7.48 -10.74
N PHE A 137 -17.36 -8.10 -9.89
CA PHE A 137 -17.82 -8.75 -8.66
C PHE A 137 -17.50 -7.98 -7.36
N ASN A 138 -16.66 -6.94 -7.43
CA ASN A 138 -16.26 -6.13 -6.29
C ASN A 138 -17.03 -4.80 -6.18
N VAL A 139 -17.68 -4.32 -7.25
CA VAL A 139 -18.59 -3.17 -7.16
C VAL A 139 -19.75 -3.48 -6.23
N PHE A 140 -20.10 -2.51 -5.38
CA PHE A 140 -21.10 -2.66 -4.32
C PHE A 140 -22.41 -3.30 -4.82
N PRO A 141 -22.93 -4.34 -4.13
CA PRO A 141 -22.36 -5.00 -2.95
C PRO A 141 -21.26 -6.02 -3.34
N ALA A 142 -20.07 -5.93 -2.72
CA ALA A 142 -18.94 -6.79 -3.07
C ALA A 142 -19.16 -8.26 -2.72
N ARG A 143 -18.78 -9.13 -3.66
CA ARG A 143 -18.72 -10.60 -3.49
C ARG A 143 -17.30 -11.10 -3.27
N PHE A 144 -16.31 -10.35 -3.77
CA PHE A 144 -14.89 -10.64 -3.57
C PHE A 144 -14.19 -9.37 -3.09
N PHE A 145 -13.27 -9.53 -2.15
CA PHE A 145 -12.42 -8.46 -1.63
C PHE A 145 -11.01 -8.61 -2.20
N MET A 146 -10.33 -7.49 -2.46
CA MET A 146 -9.00 -7.54 -3.06
C MET A 146 -7.98 -8.06 -2.06
N GLY A 147 -8.09 -7.60 -0.80
CA GLY A 147 -7.25 -7.99 0.31
C GLY A 147 -5.84 -7.41 0.19
N ASP A 148 -5.11 -7.47 1.30
CA ASP A 148 -3.76 -6.91 1.43
C ASP A 148 -2.80 -7.41 0.32
N THR A 149 -2.90 -8.69 -0.04
CA THR A 149 -2.07 -9.29 -1.09
C THR A 149 -2.30 -8.65 -2.46
N GLY A 150 -3.57 -8.45 -2.83
CA GLY A 150 -3.93 -7.85 -4.12
C GLY A 150 -3.57 -6.36 -4.16
N SER A 151 -3.91 -5.61 -3.11
CA SER A 151 -3.65 -4.17 -3.03
C SER A 151 -2.17 -3.83 -3.03
N MET A 152 -1.36 -4.58 -2.27
CA MET A 152 0.09 -4.36 -2.21
C MET A 152 0.78 -4.76 -3.51
N SER A 153 0.43 -5.92 -4.08
CA SER A 153 1.06 -6.37 -5.33
C SER A 153 0.76 -5.42 -6.49
N LEU A 154 -0.47 -4.97 -6.64
CA LEU A 154 -0.84 -4.01 -7.69
C LEU A 154 -0.21 -2.63 -7.45
N GLY A 155 -0.14 -2.17 -6.20
CA GLY A 155 0.55 -0.93 -5.87
C GLY A 155 2.04 -0.96 -6.23
N ILE A 156 2.74 -2.04 -5.85
CA ILE A 156 4.16 -2.23 -6.18
C ILE A 156 4.37 -2.30 -7.68
N THR A 157 3.56 -3.10 -8.38
CA THR A 157 3.60 -3.20 -9.84
C THR A 157 3.43 -1.85 -10.50
N LEU A 158 2.45 -1.04 -10.06
CA LEU A 158 2.24 0.31 -10.58
C LEU A 158 3.47 1.20 -10.40
N GLY A 159 4.11 1.15 -9.23
CA GLY A 159 5.36 1.88 -8.95
C GLY A 159 6.51 1.44 -9.86
N ILE A 160 6.66 0.13 -10.09
CA ILE A 160 7.68 -0.43 -10.99
C ILE A 160 7.44 0.05 -12.43
N ILE A 161 6.20 0.00 -12.93
CA ILE A 161 5.85 0.46 -14.27
C ILE A 161 6.16 1.96 -14.44
N ALA A 162 5.88 2.77 -13.41
CA ALA A 162 6.23 4.19 -13.43
C ALA A 162 7.74 4.45 -13.53
N MET A 163 8.56 3.60 -12.90
CA MET A 163 10.01 3.67 -13.01
C MET A 163 10.51 3.19 -14.37
N LEU A 164 10.00 2.06 -14.87
CA LEU A 164 10.38 1.50 -16.18
C LEU A 164 9.99 2.42 -17.34
N THR A 165 8.87 3.13 -17.22
CA THR A 165 8.47 4.16 -18.19
C THR A 165 9.27 5.45 -18.06
N ASN A 166 10.20 5.58 -17.11
CA ASN A 166 10.90 6.82 -16.77
C ASN A 166 9.95 8.02 -16.57
N SER A 167 8.80 7.75 -15.93
CA SER A 167 7.73 8.73 -15.68
C SER A 167 7.35 8.78 -14.19
N ALA A 168 8.28 8.42 -13.30
CA ALA A 168 8.05 8.30 -11.86
C ALA A 168 7.54 9.59 -11.21
N LEU A 169 7.94 10.77 -11.72
CA LEU A 169 7.50 12.07 -11.21
C LEU A 169 6.00 12.34 -11.44
N VAL A 170 5.39 11.65 -12.40
CA VAL A 170 3.99 11.81 -12.77
C VAL A 170 3.10 10.85 -11.96
N LEU A 171 3.68 9.81 -11.36
CA LEU A 171 2.97 8.83 -10.54
C LEU A 171 2.11 9.46 -9.42
N PRO A 172 2.59 10.43 -8.63
CA PRO A 172 1.75 11.05 -7.59
C PRO A 172 0.55 11.84 -8.14
N ILE A 173 0.62 12.26 -9.41
CA ILE A 173 -0.48 12.95 -10.09
C ILE A 173 -1.49 11.94 -10.61
N ILE A 174 -1.03 10.87 -11.28
CA ILE A 174 -1.89 9.80 -11.80
C ILE A 174 -2.60 9.07 -10.65
N ALA A 175 -1.84 8.67 -9.62
CA ALA A 175 -2.32 7.97 -8.45
C ALA A 175 -2.76 8.91 -7.32
N PHE A 176 -3.11 10.16 -7.63
CA PHE A 176 -3.43 11.19 -6.64
C PHE A 176 -4.48 10.76 -5.61
N PRO A 177 -5.57 10.06 -5.96
CA PRO A 177 -6.51 9.55 -4.96
C PRO A 177 -5.83 8.61 -3.93
N LEU A 178 -4.95 7.72 -4.35
CA LEU A 178 -4.20 6.82 -3.44
C LEU A 178 -3.23 7.61 -2.56
N VAL A 179 -2.61 8.65 -3.11
CA VAL A 179 -1.74 9.57 -2.38
C VAL A 179 -2.54 10.33 -1.32
N LEU A 180 -3.73 10.84 -1.66
CA LEU A 180 -4.62 11.52 -0.72
C LEU A 180 -5.04 10.62 0.44
N GLU A 181 -5.42 9.37 0.16
CA GLU A 181 -5.78 8.38 1.18
C GLU A 181 -4.63 8.20 2.18
N SER A 182 -3.42 7.96 1.67
CA SER A 182 -2.22 7.79 2.49
C SER A 182 -1.86 9.05 3.30
N LEU A 183 -1.91 10.22 2.65
CA LEU A 183 -1.60 11.50 3.29
C LEU A 183 -2.58 11.83 4.41
N SER A 184 -3.87 11.48 4.25
CA SER A 184 -4.88 11.72 5.28
C SER A 184 -4.53 11.01 6.59
N VAL A 185 -4.05 9.76 6.52
CA VAL A 185 -3.62 8.97 7.69
C VAL A 185 -2.38 9.58 8.32
N ILE A 186 -1.38 9.94 7.49
CA ILE A 186 -0.12 10.54 7.98
C ILE A 186 -0.42 11.86 8.73
N VAL A 187 -1.22 12.75 8.13
CA VAL A 187 -1.60 14.03 8.73
C VAL A 187 -2.39 13.81 10.03
N GLN A 188 -3.29 12.84 10.06
CA GLN A 188 -4.07 12.51 11.25
C GLN A 188 -3.19 11.98 12.40
N VAL A 189 -2.26 11.06 12.11
CA VAL A 189 -1.31 10.53 13.11
C VAL A 189 -0.40 11.65 13.61
N LEU A 190 0.08 12.52 12.71
CA LEU A 190 0.91 13.66 13.07
C LEU A 190 0.15 14.66 13.95
N SER A 191 -1.10 14.97 13.61
CA SER A 191 -1.96 15.86 14.40
C SER A 191 -2.22 15.31 15.80
N LYS A 192 -2.53 14.01 15.92
CA LYS A 192 -2.69 13.35 17.23
C LYS A 192 -1.40 13.42 18.05
N LYS A 193 -0.24 13.26 17.41
CA LYS A 193 1.06 13.27 18.09
C LYS A 193 1.53 14.66 18.51
N LEU A 194 1.28 15.69 17.69
CA LEU A 194 1.75 17.05 17.94
C LEU A 194 0.73 17.90 18.72
N ARG A 195 -0.55 17.77 18.41
CA ARG A 195 -1.63 18.61 18.96
C ARG A 195 -2.57 17.86 19.91
N GLY A 196 -2.44 16.54 20.03
CA GLY A 196 -3.35 15.71 20.83
C GLY A 196 -4.78 15.61 20.30
N LYS A 197 -5.08 16.21 19.14
CA LYS A 197 -6.44 16.31 18.57
C LYS A 197 -6.50 15.66 17.18
N LYS A 198 -7.64 15.03 16.89
CA LYS A 198 -7.97 14.50 15.55
C LYS A 198 -8.27 15.67 14.61
N LEU A 199 -7.78 15.60 13.37
CA LEU A 199 -8.07 16.56 12.31
C LEU A 199 -9.28 16.12 11.48
N PHE A 200 -9.33 14.83 11.11
CA PHE A 200 -10.48 14.20 10.45
C PHE A 200 -11.30 13.38 11.47
N LEU A 201 -12.60 13.20 11.19
CA LEU A 201 -13.49 12.38 12.04
C LEU A 201 -13.01 10.92 12.10
N SER A 202 -12.72 10.37 10.92
CA SER A 202 -12.11 9.06 10.72
C SER A 202 -11.05 9.16 9.62
N THR A 203 -10.13 8.21 9.57
CA THR A 203 -9.12 8.09 8.50
C THR A 203 -8.99 6.63 8.11
N PRO A 204 -8.82 6.30 6.82
CA PRO A 204 -8.48 7.19 5.70
C PRO A 204 -9.63 8.10 5.19
N ILE A 205 -9.40 8.93 4.17
CA ILE A 205 -10.30 10.06 3.84
C ILE A 205 -11.68 9.59 3.38
N HIS A 206 -11.79 8.41 2.76
CA HIS A 206 -13.08 7.83 2.43
C HIS A 206 -13.96 7.57 3.69
N HIS A 207 -13.39 7.03 4.78
CA HIS A 207 -14.12 6.88 6.05
C HIS A 207 -14.48 8.22 6.69
N HIS A 208 -13.72 9.29 6.40
CA HIS A 208 -14.12 10.63 6.82
C HIS A 208 -15.44 11.04 6.16
N PHE A 209 -15.60 10.79 4.86
CA PHE A 209 -16.83 11.10 4.13
C PHE A 209 -18.01 10.24 4.59
N GLU A 210 -17.79 8.96 4.86
CA GLU A 210 -18.82 8.10 5.45
C GLU A 210 -19.26 8.60 6.83
N ALA A 211 -18.31 9.03 7.67
CA ALA A 211 -18.62 9.60 8.99
C ALA A 211 -19.39 10.93 8.92
N ILE A 212 -19.35 11.64 7.79
CA ILE A 212 -20.17 12.83 7.51
C ILE A 212 -21.56 12.43 6.99
N GLY A 213 -21.80 11.16 6.71
CA GLY A 213 -23.09 10.60 6.27
C GLY A 213 -23.19 10.36 4.77
N TRP A 214 -22.07 10.30 4.04
CA TRP A 214 -22.12 9.93 2.62
C TRP A 214 -22.26 8.42 2.46
N PRO A 215 -23.14 7.93 1.55
CA PRO A 215 -23.17 6.52 1.20
C PRO A 215 -21.85 6.07 0.57
N GLU A 216 -21.40 4.85 0.88
CA GLU A 216 -20.19 4.23 0.33
C GLU A 216 -20.11 4.33 -1.20
N THR A 217 -21.19 3.97 -1.89
CA THR A 217 -21.28 4.05 -3.36
C THR A 217 -21.05 5.45 -3.90
N LYS A 218 -21.52 6.49 -3.18
CA LYS A 218 -21.30 7.89 -3.55
C LYS A 218 -19.81 8.27 -3.41
N VAL A 219 -19.14 7.77 -2.37
CA VAL A 219 -17.70 8.00 -2.17
C VAL A 219 -16.90 7.32 -3.28
N THR A 220 -17.15 6.03 -3.53
CA THR A 220 -16.46 5.24 -4.57
C THR A 220 -16.58 5.90 -5.94
N MET A 221 -17.80 6.23 -6.38
CA MET A 221 -18.02 6.83 -7.70
C MET A 221 -17.33 8.20 -7.85
N ARG A 222 -17.30 9.02 -6.79
CA ARG A 222 -16.60 10.32 -6.82
C ARG A 222 -15.10 10.16 -6.89
N MET A 223 -14.55 9.18 -6.18
CA MET A 223 -13.12 8.86 -6.23
C MET A 223 -12.72 8.30 -7.60
N TRP A 224 -13.59 7.57 -8.28
CA TRP A 224 -13.37 7.13 -9.67
C TRP A 224 -13.34 8.30 -10.65
N ILE A 225 -14.25 9.27 -10.52
CA ILE A 225 -14.22 10.49 -11.32
C ILE A 225 -12.91 11.24 -11.10
N LEU A 226 -12.50 11.40 -9.84
CA LEU A 226 -11.22 12.02 -9.50
C LEU A 226 -10.04 11.25 -10.11
N ALA A 227 -10.03 9.92 -9.99
CA ALA A 227 -9.00 9.05 -10.56
C ALA A 227 -8.92 9.19 -12.08
N ALA A 228 -10.05 9.22 -12.79
CA ALA A 228 -10.09 9.38 -14.24
C ALA A 228 -9.52 10.74 -14.69
N VAL A 229 -9.87 11.82 -13.97
CA VAL A 229 -9.35 13.17 -14.25
C VAL A 229 -7.84 13.23 -13.98
N CYS A 230 -7.40 12.75 -12.83
CA CYS A 230 -5.99 12.70 -12.44
C CYS A 230 -5.14 11.84 -13.38
N ALA A 231 -5.66 10.67 -13.78
CA ALA A 231 -5.04 9.79 -14.76
C ALA A 231 -4.89 10.49 -16.12
N SER A 232 -5.94 11.15 -16.61
CA SER A 232 -5.91 11.87 -17.88
C SER A 232 -4.91 13.03 -17.88
N LEU A 233 -4.94 13.87 -16.84
CA LEU A 233 -3.98 14.97 -16.67
C LEU A 233 -2.55 14.46 -16.53
N GLY A 234 -2.36 13.40 -15.74
CA GLY A 234 -1.08 12.74 -15.57
C GLY A 234 -0.54 12.16 -16.89
N THR A 235 -1.37 11.48 -17.68
CA THR A 235 -0.98 11.00 -19.01
C THR A 235 -0.51 12.14 -19.90
N ILE A 236 -1.26 13.24 -19.98
CA ILE A 236 -0.87 14.41 -20.77
C ILE A 236 0.50 14.94 -20.32
N LEU A 237 0.69 15.14 -19.01
CA LEU A 237 1.97 15.61 -18.45
C LEU A 237 3.11 14.62 -18.70
N GLY A 238 2.86 13.32 -18.58
CA GLY A 238 3.84 12.27 -18.83
C GLY A 238 4.28 12.19 -20.29
N LEU A 239 3.38 12.47 -21.23
CA LEU A 239 3.69 12.57 -22.65
C LEU A 239 4.46 13.85 -22.98
N LEU A 240 4.05 15.01 -22.43
CA LEU A 240 4.73 16.29 -22.63
C LEU A 240 6.15 16.28 -22.04
N GLY A 241 6.34 15.64 -20.88
CA GLY A 241 7.65 15.48 -20.26
C GLY A 241 8.58 14.54 -21.03
N ALA A 242 8.03 13.59 -21.79
CA ALA A 242 8.80 12.66 -22.61
C ALA A 242 9.42 13.32 -23.87
N GLY A 243 8.84 14.41 -24.37
CA GLY A 243 9.31 15.12 -25.56
C GLY A 243 10.57 15.97 -25.38
N LYS A 244 11.14 16.05 -24.16
CA LYS A 244 12.34 16.87 -23.85
C LYS A 244 13.63 16.08 -23.65
N LEU A 245 13.61 14.76 -23.84
CA LEU A 245 14.75 13.87 -23.56
C LEU A 245 15.25 13.08 -24.79
N SER A 246 14.82 13.43 -26.01
CA SER A 246 15.36 12.89 -27.26
C SER A 246 16.39 13.83 -27.88
#